data_AF-A0A2V9YBP1-F1
#
_entry.id   AF-A0A2V9YBP1-F1
#
_cell.length_a   1.000
_cell.length_b   1.000
_cell.length_c   1.000
_cell.angle_alpha   90.00
_cell.angle_beta   90.00
_cell.angle_gamma   90.00
#
_symmetry.space_group_name_H-M   'P 1'
#
loop_
_entity.id
_entity.type
_entity.pdbx_description
1 polymer ?
#
loop_
_entity_poly.entity_id
_entity_poly.type
_entity_poly.pdbx_seq_one_letter_code
_entity_poly.pdbx_strand_id
1 'polypeptide(L)'
;MVKKDGSIYLGPRYTDVSVLRKGTKDVSGSSLSVRYEEGQDVSDPELRKNPKVSFHASGRINVAGERLLRDSLRTIVEQQELCRALFQHPSHYAAISKFEHQDICLNYPFDETQPLQGILFVAPSNNAKLVRIPSANQQINLMLPFSGLTDVPDLLLQFALGHGPVGPWPPYAYLMFGTLSGRI
;
A
#
# COMPACT_ATOMS: atom_id res chain seq x y z
N MET A 1 1.38 7.60 -8.22
CA MET A 1 1.90 8.00 -9.55
C MET A 1 2.64 6.82 -10.18
N VAL A 2 2.46 6.57 -11.47
CA VAL A 2 3.23 5.56 -12.24
C VAL A 2 4.06 6.28 -13.29
N LYS A 3 5.34 5.94 -13.42
CA LYS A 3 6.25 6.49 -14.44
C LYS A 3 6.35 5.56 -15.65
N LYS A 4 6.84 6.09 -16.78
CA LYS A 4 7.00 5.33 -18.04
C LYS A 4 7.86 4.08 -17.89
N ASP A 5 8.84 4.08 -16.99
CA ASP A 5 9.72 2.94 -16.69
C ASP A 5 9.05 1.85 -15.84
N GLY A 6 7.75 1.99 -15.52
CA GLY A 6 7.01 1.09 -14.65
C GLY A 6 7.20 1.33 -13.16
N SER A 7 7.97 2.35 -12.76
CA SER A 7 8.14 2.68 -11.35
C SER A 7 6.86 3.27 -10.75
N ILE A 8 6.43 2.73 -9.62
CA ILE A 8 5.20 3.11 -8.90
C ILE A 8 5.58 3.88 -7.64
N TYR A 9 4.99 5.05 -7.44
CA TYR A 9 5.24 5.93 -6.30
C TYR A 9 3.97 6.13 -5.50
N LEU A 10 4.05 5.78 -4.23
CA LEU A 10 3.07 6.10 -3.20
C LEU A 10 3.64 7.20 -2.32
N GLY A 11 3.05 8.38 -2.41
CA GLY A 11 3.32 9.46 -1.47
C GLY A 11 2.20 9.51 -0.45
N PRO A 12 2.47 9.52 0.86
CA PRO A 12 1.50 10.03 1.80
C PRO A 12 1.27 11.51 1.50
N ARG A 13 0.05 11.99 1.76
CA ARG A 13 -0.29 13.42 1.68
C ARG A 13 0.28 14.22 2.86
N TYR A 14 0.94 13.57 3.81
CA TYR A 14 1.54 14.21 4.98
C TYR A 14 2.81 14.96 4.58
N THR A 15 2.83 16.26 4.87
CA THR A 15 3.95 17.17 4.64
C THR A 15 5.12 16.94 5.61
N ASP A 16 4.88 16.23 6.71
CA ASP A 16 5.89 15.75 7.65
C ASP A 16 5.53 14.32 8.10
N VAL A 17 6.25 13.32 7.59
CA VAL A 17 6.25 11.98 8.22
C VAL A 17 7.52 11.89 9.04
N SER A 18 7.41 12.19 10.33
CA SER A 18 8.50 11.97 11.29
C SER A 18 8.76 10.49 11.52
N VAL A 19 7.73 9.64 11.38
CA VAL A 19 7.82 8.19 11.60
C VAL A 19 7.05 7.41 10.56
N LEU A 20 7.72 6.52 9.82
CA LEU A 20 7.05 5.52 9.01
C LEU A 20 6.96 4.22 9.82
N ARG A 21 5.77 3.93 10.34
CA ARG A 21 5.51 2.70 11.09
C ARG A 21 5.40 1.51 10.14
N LYS A 22 6.11 0.42 10.46
CA LYS A 22 6.15 -0.82 9.68
C LYS A 22 5.51 -1.95 10.49
N GLY A 23 5.06 -2.98 9.81
CA GLY A 23 4.58 -4.19 10.46
C GLY A 23 4.92 -5.41 9.64
N THR A 24 5.10 -6.54 10.30
CA THR A 24 5.21 -7.84 9.65
C THR A 24 3.89 -8.59 9.83
N LYS A 25 3.48 -9.30 8.76
CA LYS A 25 2.33 -10.20 8.80
C LYS A 25 2.81 -11.64 8.74
N ASP A 26 2.27 -12.47 9.61
CA ASP A 26 2.45 -13.91 9.61
C ASP A 26 1.08 -14.58 9.44
N VAL A 27 1.00 -15.54 8.52
CA VAL A 27 -0.22 -16.29 8.23
C VAL A 27 0.05 -17.74 8.59
N SER A 28 -0.60 -18.23 9.65
CA SER A 28 -0.50 -19.62 10.11
C SER A 28 -1.90 -20.23 10.18
N GLY A 29 -2.20 -21.14 9.24
CA GLY A 29 -3.53 -21.74 9.10
C GLY A 29 -4.59 -20.67 8.78
N SER A 30 -5.63 -20.58 9.62
CA SER A 30 -6.69 -19.55 9.53
C SER A 30 -6.38 -18.28 10.32
N SER A 31 -5.23 -18.20 11.00
CA SER A 31 -4.86 -17.08 11.86
C SER A 31 -3.91 -16.13 11.14
N LEU A 32 -4.27 -14.84 11.12
CA LEU A 32 -3.40 -13.74 10.73
C LEU A 32 -2.85 -13.08 12.00
N SER A 33 -1.53 -13.13 12.19
CA SER A 33 -0.85 -12.35 13.22
C SER A 33 -0.18 -11.14 12.57
N VAL A 34 -0.45 -9.95 13.08
CA VAL A 34 0.26 -8.73 12.69
C VAL A 34 1.10 -8.28 13.87
N ARG A 35 2.42 -8.24 13.69
CA ARG A 35 3.31 -7.60 14.65
C ARG A 35 3.54 -6.17 14.21
N TYR A 36 2.99 -5.24 14.98
CA TYR A 36 3.26 -3.82 14.83
C TYR A 36 4.68 -3.53 15.29
N GLU A 37 5.49 -2.96 14.43
CA GLU A 37 6.81 -2.45 14.81
C GLU A 37 6.69 -0.94 14.98
N GLU A 38 7.42 -0.37 15.93
CA GLU A 38 7.48 1.09 16.09
C GLU A 38 8.03 1.79 14.82
N GLY A 39 8.46 1.06 13.80
CA GLY A 39 9.01 1.65 12.59
C GLY A 39 10.35 2.34 12.89
N GLN A 40 10.79 3.17 11.96
CA GLN A 40 12.01 3.94 12.11
C GLN A 40 11.68 5.42 12.05
N ASP A 41 12.28 6.18 12.97
CA ASP A 41 12.34 7.63 12.85
C ASP A 41 13.06 7.96 11.54
N VAL A 42 12.40 8.75 10.71
CA VAL A 42 13.02 9.25 9.49
C VAL A 42 13.99 10.35 9.93
N SER A 43 15.27 10.02 10.12
CA SER A 43 16.28 10.98 10.58
C SER A 43 16.75 11.93 9.47
N ASP A 44 16.62 11.51 8.21
CA ASP A 44 16.98 12.28 7.02
C ASP A 44 15.97 13.42 6.77
N PRO A 45 16.41 14.70 6.84
CA PRO A 45 15.54 15.86 6.60
C PRO A 45 14.91 15.92 5.21
N GLU A 46 15.55 15.36 4.18
CA GLU A 46 15.01 15.31 2.82
C GLU A 46 13.94 14.23 2.68
N LEU A 47 14.11 13.08 3.37
CA LEU A 47 13.08 12.05 3.44
C LEU A 47 11.87 12.49 4.28
N ARG A 48 12.04 13.35 5.29
CA ARG A 48 10.92 13.96 6.03
C ARG A 48 10.01 14.81 5.14
N LYS A 49 10.61 15.59 4.23
CA LYS A 49 9.90 16.46 3.27
C LYS A 49 9.15 15.69 2.19
N ASN A 50 9.57 14.45 1.89
CA ASN A 50 8.98 13.61 0.84
C ASN A 50 9.13 12.12 1.19
N PRO A 51 8.31 11.59 2.10
CA PRO A 51 8.37 10.19 2.53
C PRO A 51 7.72 9.29 1.48
N LYS A 52 8.36 9.20 0.30
CA LYS A 52 7.84 8.48 -0.86
C LYS A 52 8.24 7.01 -0.74
N VAL A 53 7.23 6.15 -0.67
CA VAL A 53 7.43 4.73 -0.93
C VAL A 53 7.44 4.54 -2.44
N SER A 54 8.49 3.91 -2.96
CA SER A 54 8.61 3.68 -4.40
C SER A 54 8.93 2.22 -4.70
N PHE A 55 8.19 1.65 -5.64
CA PHE A 55 8.41 0.33 -6.20
C PHE A 55 9.03 0.51 -7.58
N HIS A 56 10.33 0.23 -7.71
CA HIS A 56 11.00 0.26 -9.00
C HIS A 56 10.66 -0.98 -9.81
N ALA A 57 10.63 -0.81 -11.14
CA ALA A 57 10.40 -1.94 -12.03
C ALA A 57 11.42 -3.07 -11.87
N SER A 58 12.65 -2.78 -11.41
CA SER A 58 13.68 -3.78 -11.12
C SER A 58 13.41 -4.66 -9.89
N GLY A 59 12.35 -4.40 -9.13
CA GLY A 59 12.05 -5.11 -7.88
C GLY A 59 12.60 -4.44 -6.62
N ARG A 60 13.31 -3.32 -6.75
CA ARG A 60 13.74 -2.52 -5.58
C ARG A 60 12.56 -1.74 -4.99
N ILE A 61 12.39 -1.81 -3.69
CA ILE A 61 11.45 -0.97 -2.93
C ILE A 61 12.28 0.00 -2.10
N ASN A 62 12.06 1.30 -2.28
CA ASN A 62 12.56 2.29 -1.34
C ASN A 62 11.45 2.65 -0.37
N VAL A 63 11.78 2.55 0.90
CA VAL A 63 10.94 2.88 2.04
C VAL A 63 11.81 3.77 2.92
N ALA A 64 11.27 4.79 3.58
CA ALA A 64 12.12 5.75 4.32
C ALA A 64 13.18 5.05 5.20
N GLY A 65 14.45 5.32 4.92
CA GLY A 65 15.61 4.73 5.61
C GLY A 65 16.05 3.32 5.15
N GLU A 66 15.28 2.62 4.33
CA GLU A 66 15.53 1.21 3.97
C GLU A 66 15.35 0.89 2.48
N ARG A 67 16.02 -0.18 2.05
CA ARG A 67 15.85 -0.78 0.72
C ARG A 67 15.46 -2.24 0.87
N LEU A 68 14.30 -2.58 0.32
CA LEU A 68 13.80 -3.95 0.28
C LEU A 68 13.83 -4.47 -1.15
N LEU A 69 13.85 -5.78 -1.29
CA LEU A 69 13.76 -6.46 -2.58
C LEU A 69 12.49 -7.30 -2.70
N ARG A 70 11.95 -7.27 -3.91
CA ARG A 70 10.90 -8.17 -4.41
C ARG A 70 11.19 -8.53 -5.85
N ASP A 71 10.31 -9.33 -6.43
CA ASP A 71 10.39 -9.68 -7.83
C ASP A 71 10.19 -8.46 -8.74
N SER A 72 10.87 -8.51 -9.88
CA SER A 72 10.85 -7.48 -10.90
C SER A 72 9.46 -7.32 -11.52
N LEU A 73 9.01 -6.08 -11.70
CA LEU A 73 7.79 -5.79 -12.48
C LEU A 73 8.01 -6.02 -13.98
N ARG A 74 9.26 -6.03 -14.45
CA ARG A 74 9.59 -6.26 -15.86
C ARG A 74 9.17 -7.65 -16.34
N THR A 75 9.12 -8.60 -15.41
CA THR A 75 8.82 -10.01 -15.65
C THR A 75 7.53 -10.45 -14.96
N ILE A 76 6.67 -9.50 -14.57
CA ILE A 76 5.41 -9.84 -13.92
C ILE A 76 4.50 -10.56 -14.91
N VAL A 77 4.01 -11.73 -14.52
CA VAL A 77 3.09 -12.55 -15.34
C VAL A 77 1.73 -12.77 -14.66
N GLU A 78 1.67 -12.54 -13.36
CA GLU A 78 0.49 -12.74 -12.53
C GLU A 78 0.25 -11.55 -11.62
N GLN A 79 -0.94 -11.50 -11.02
CA GLN A 79 -1.27 -10.47 -10.07
C GLN A 79 -0.53 -10.67 -8.73
N GLN A 80 0.12 -9.62 -8.25
CA GLN A 80 0.93 -9.64 -7.03
C GLN A 80 0.53 -8.51 -6.08
N GLU A 81 0.52 -8.77 -4.77
CA GLU A 81 0.37 -7.74 -3.73
C GLU A 81 1.67 -6.94 -3.62
N LEU A 82 1.62 -5.63 -3.85
CA LEU A 82 2.77 -4.73 -3.65
C LEU A 82 2.93 -4.38 -2.18
N CYS A 83 1.84 -3.95 -1.56
CA CYS A 83 1.82 -3.55 -0.16
C CYS A 83 0.39 -3.54 0.38
N ARG A 84 0.30 -3.54 1.71
CA ARG A 84 -0.92 -3.40 2.47
C ARG A 84 -0.79 -2.26 3.47
N ALA A 85 -1.71 -1.32 3.43
CA ALA A 85 -1.87 -0.29 4.43
C ALA A 85 -2.89 -0.74 5.47
N LEU A 86 -2.54 -0.66 6.75
CA LEU A 86 -3.50 -0.66 7.85
C LEU A 86 -3.73 0.78 8.26
N PHE A 87 -4.98 1.22 8.30
CA PHE A 87 -5.32 2.59 8.62
C PHE A 87 -5.62 2.71 10.12
N GLN A 88 -5.06 3.74 10.76
CA GLN A 88 -5.58 4.22 12.04
C GLN A 88 -7.06 4.61 11.90
N HIS A 89 -7.80 4.59 13.01
CA HIS A 89 -9.19 5.02 13.03
C HIS A 89 -9.36 6.43 12.39
N PRO A 90 -10.31 6.61 11.45
CA PRO A 90 -10.49 7.85 10.69
C PRO A 90 -10.58 9.13 11.52
N SER A 91 -11.15 9.06 12.73
CA SER A 91 -11.26 10.20 13.65
C SER A 91 -9.92 10.80 14.10
N HIS A 92 -8.81 10.08 13.90
CA HIS A 92 -7.47 10.58 14.23
C HIS A 92 -6.78 11.30 13.07
N TYR A 93 -7.33 11.26 11.85
CA TYR A 93 -6.79 12.05 10.75
C TYR A 93 -7.31 13.49 10.81
N ALA A 94 -6.44 14.43 10.44
CA ALA A 94 -6.86 15.81 10.24
C ALA A 94 -7.91 15.90 9.13
N ALA A 95 -8.96 16.68 9.38
CA ALA A 95 -9.96 16.95 8.36
C ALA A 95 -9.31 17.62 7.13
N ILE A 96 -9.60 17.10 5.94
CA ILE A 96 -9.16 17.68 4.68
C ILE A 96 -10.08 18.84 4.35
N SER A 97 -9.58 20.07 4.41
CA SER A 97 -10.34 21.30 4.15
C SER A 97 -10.39 21.68 2.67
N LYS A 98 -9.56 21.08 1.83
CA LYS A 98 -9.49 21.32 0.38
C LYS A 98 -9.39 20.00 -0.36
N PHE A 99 -10.40 19.73 -1.18
CA PHE A 99 -10.36 18.61 -2.12
C PHE A 99 -9.63 19.03 -3.39
N GLU A 100 -8.71 18.20 -3.85
CA GLU A 100 -8.13 18.34 -5.18
C GLU A 100 -9.01 17.63 -6.20
N HIS A 101 -8.93 18.04 -7.47
CA HIS A 101 -9.71 17.41 -8.56
C HIS A 101 -9.39 15.92 -8.75
N GLN A 102 -8.25 15.47 -8.23
CA GLN A 102 -7.77 14.09 -8.31
C GLN A 102 -8.09 13.27 -7.05
N ASP A 103 -8.70 13.88 -6.02
CA ASP A 103 -9.09 13.17 -4.81
C ASP A 103 -10.31 12.28 -5.09
N ILE A 104 -10.23 11.03 -4.65
CA ILE A 104 -11.34 10.08 -4.73
C ILE A 104 -12.01 10.04 -3.36
N CYS A 105 -13.16 10.70 -3.25
CA CYS A 105 -13.99 10.65 -2.05
C CYS A 105 -14.86 9.41 -2.07
N LEU A 106 -14.68 8.54 -1.07
CA LEU A 106 -15.41 7.29 -0.95
C LEU A 106 -16.42 7.39 0.20
N ASN A 107 -17.69 7.11 -0.07
CA ASN A 107 -18.71 6.96 0.98
C ASN A 107 -18.70 5.52 1.51
N TYR A 108 -17.63 5.16 2.23
CA TYR A 108 -17.44 3.81 2.75
C TYR A 108 -17.86 3.76 4.24
N PRO A 109 -18.72 2.82 4.66
CA PRO A 109 -19.19 2.76 6.03
C PRO A 109 -18.07 2.32 7.00
N PHE A 110 -18.05 2.91 8.19
CA PHE A 110 -17.13 2.50 9.24
C PHE A 110 -17.71 1.36 10.09
N ASP A 111 -16.81 0.50 10.58
CA ASP A 111 -17.12 -0.57 11.52
C ASP A 111 -16.11 -0.44 12.66
N GLU A 112 -16.58 -0.17 13.87
CA GLU A 112 -15.72 0.03 15.04
C GLU A 112 -14.96 -1.23 15.45
N THR A 113 -15.45 -2.41 15.03
CA THR A 113 -14.90 -3.71 15.42
C THR A 113 -13.91 -4.29 14.41
N GLN A 114 -13.82 -3.68 13.22
CA GLN A 114 -12.97 -4.15 12.14
C GLN A 114 -12.18 -2.96 11.57
N PRO A 115 -10.85 -2.92 11.70
CA PRO A 115 -10.06 -1.81 11.16
C PRO A 115 -10.08 -1.77 9.64
N LEU A 116 -9.97 -0.57 9.07
CA LEU A 116 -9.81 -0.38 7.63
C LEU A 116 -8.42 -0.83 7.15
N GLN A 117 -8.40 -1.46 5.99
CA GLN A 117 -7.18 -1.80 5.27
C GLN A 117 -7.28 -1.48 3.78
N GLY A 118 -6.15 -1.11 3.21
CA GLY A 118 -5.98 -0.88 1.78
C GLY A 118 -4.92 -1.82 1.24
N ILE A 119 -5.21 -2.53 0.15
CA ILE A 119 -4.26 -3.46 -0.45
C ILE A 119 -4.00 -3.02 -1.87
N LEU A 120 -2.73 -2.78 -2.20
CA LEU A 120 -2.30 -2.44 -3.54
C LEU A 120 -1.81 -3.69 -4.25
N PHE A 121 -2.43 -4.02 -5.37
CA PHE A 121 -2.00 -5.05 -6.29
C PHE A 121 -1.51 -4.45 -7.59
N VAL A 122 -0.64 -5.20 -8.25
CA VAL A 122 -0.18 -4.95 -9.62
C VAL A 122 -0.31 -6.23 -10.42
N ALA A 123 -0.74 -6.11 -11.67
CA ALA A 123 -0.79 -7.21 -12.61
C ALA A 123 -0.45 -6.70 -14.02
N PRO A 124 -0.04 -7.57 -14.96
CA PRO A 124 -0.19 -7.29 -16.38
C PRO A 124 -1.64 -6.93 -16.69
N SER A 125 -1.87 -5.94 -17.57
CA SER A 125 -3.22 -5.42 -17.85
C SER A 125 -4.22 -6.47 -18.31
N ASN A 126 -3.75 -7.53 -18.98
CA ASN A 126 -4.56 -8.65 -19.45
C ASN A 126 -4.80 -9.76 -18.40
N ASN A 127 -4.08 -9.75 -17.28
CA ASN A 127 -4.11 -10.80 -16.27
C ASN A 127 -4.64 -10.33 -14.90
N ALA A 128 -5.15 -9.09 -14.82
CA ALA A 128 -5.76 -8.57 -13.62
C ALA A 128 -7.06 -9.31 -13.27
N LYS A 129 -7.22 -9.67 -12.00
CA LYS A 129 -8.40 -10.29 -11.43
C LYS A 129 -8.91 -9.44 -10.28
N LEU A 130 -10.23 -9.37 -10.14
CA LEU A 130 -10.83 -8.68 -9.01
C LEU A 130 -10.50 -9.41 -7.70
N VAL A 131 -9.67 -8.80 -6.86
CA VAL A 131 -9.40 -9.28 -5.50
C VAL A 131 -10.60 -9.07 -4.57
N ARG A 132 -10.90 -10.10 -3.76
CA ARG A 132 -11.83 -10.00 -2.63
C ARG A 132 -11.08 -10.04 -1.31
N ILE A 133 -11.47 -9.18 -0.37
CA ILE A 133 -10.97 -9.20 1.00
C ILE A 133 -11.91 -10.14 1.80
N PRO A 134 -11.45 -11.32 2.25
CA PRO A 134 -12.34 -12.33 2.83
C PRO A 134 -13.12 -11.86 4.05
N SER A 135 -12.53 -10.98 4.87
CA SER A 135 -13.16 -10.43 6.08
C SER A 135 -14.15 -9.30 5.79
N ALA A 136 -14.14 -8.73 4.58
CA ALA A 136 -14.84 -7.50 4.32
C ALA A 136 -16.29 -7.77 3.86
N ASN A 137 -17.25 -7.25 4.62
CA ASN A 137 -18.67 -7.28 4.23
C ASN A 137 -18.96 -6.34 3.04
N GLN A 138 -18.17 -5.29 2.89
CA GLN A 138 -18.16 -4.38 1.77
C GLN A 138 -16.72 -4.09 1.36
N GLN A 139 -16.47 -3.82 0.09
CA GLN A 139 -15.16 -3.36 -0.36
C GLN A 139 -15.28 -2.49 -1.59
N ILE A 140 -14.29 -1.63 -1.79
CA ILE A 140 -14.12 -0.82 -2.99
C ILE A 140 -12.89 -1.31 -3.72
N ASN A 141 -13.02 -1.53 -5.02
CA ASN A 141 -11.91 -1.85 -5.90
C ASN A 141 -11.75 -0.74 -6.91
N LEU A 142 -10.63 0.00 -6.82
CA LEU A 142 -10.23 0.95 -7.83
C LEU A 142 -9.25 0.26 -8.78
N MET A 143 -9.58 0.20 -10.07
CA MET A 143 -8.71 -0.35 -11.10
C MET A 143 -8.17 0.77 -11.98
N LEU A 144 -6.85 0.90 -12.04
CA LEU A 144 -6.15 1.96 -12.75
C LEU A 144 -5.24 1.34 -13.82
N PRO A 145 -5.64 1.39 -15.11
CA PRO A 145 -4.81 0.88 -16.19
C PRO A 145 -3.70 1.89 -16.56
N PHE A 146 -2.51 1.38 -16.86
CA PHE A 146 -1.35 2.13 -17.31
C PHE A 146 -0.74 1.44 -18.52
N SER A 147 -0.85 2.09 -19.67
CA SER A 147 -0.38 1.56 -20.95
C SER A 147 0.79 2.35 -21.54
N GLY A 148 1.49 1.75 -22.50
CA GLY A 148 2.62 2.36 -23.20
C GLY A 148 3.86 2.50 -22.32
N LEU A 149 4.06 1.56 -21.40
CA LEU A 149 5.22 1.54 -20.51
C LEU A 149 6.47 1.01 -21.26
N THR A 150 7.65 1.42 -20.80
CA THR A 150 8.96 1.09 -21.40
C THR A 150 9.67 0.04 -20.55
N ASP A 151 10.13 -1.04 -21.17
CA ASP A 151 10.84 -2.17 -20.54
C ASP A 151 10.03 -2.94 -19.46
N VAL A 152 8.71 -2.74 -19.44
CA VAL A 152 7.72 -3.39 -18.57
C VAL A 152 6.45 -3.62 -19.39
N PRO A 153 5.68 -4.69 -19.12
CA PRO A 153 4.35 -4.84 -19.70
C PRO A 153 3.42 -3.71 -19.24
N ASP A 154 2.36 -3.45 -20.00
CA ASP A 154 1.28 -2.58 -19.54
C ASP A 154 0.71 -3.10 -18.22
N LEU A 155 0.57 -2.22 -17.23
CA LEU A 155 0.21 -2.60 -15.87
C LEU A 155 -1.21 -2.16 -15.53
N LEU A 156 -1.90 -2.97 -14.74
CA LEU A 156 -3.10 -2.56 -14.03
C LEU A 156 -2.79 -2.53 -12.53
N LEU A 157 -2.99 -1.37 -11.91
CA LEU A 157 -2.96 -1.24 -10.46
C LEU A 157 -4.36 -1.40 -9.91
N GLN A 158 -4.53 -2.29 -8.94
CA GLN A 158 -5.78 -2.45 -8.23
C GLN A 158 -5.58 -2.04 -6.77
N PHE A 159 -6.36 -1.06 -6.32
CA PHE A 159 -6.45 -0.71 -4.90
C PHE A 159 -7.76 -1.28 -4.33
N ALA A 160 -7.64 -2.25 -3.43
CA ALA A 160 -8.76 -2.83 -2.71
C ALA A 160 -8.83 -2.20 -1.31
N LEU A 161 -9.88 -1.43 -1.04
CA LEU A 161 -10.19 -0.88 0.27
C LEU A 161 -11.32 -1.69 0.90
N GLY A 162 -11.15 -2.11 2.14
CA GLY A 162 -12.21 -2.77 2.89
C GLY A 162 -11.82 -3.00 4.34
N HIS A 163 -12.74 -3.59 5.10
CA HIS A 163 -12.48 -3.95 6.50
C HIS A 163 -11.56 -5.18 6.61
N GLY A 164 -10.66 -5.12 7.59
CA GLY A 164 -9.82 -6.23 8.02
C GLY A 164 -10.55 -7.24 8.89
N PRO A 165 -9.83 -8.24 9.41
CA PRO A 165 -10.36 -9.14 10.43
C PRO A 165 -10.82 -8.36 11.67
N VAL A 166 -11.73 -8.95 12.44
CA VAL A 166 -12.15 -8.42 13.74
C VAL A 166 -10.94 -8.21 14.65
N GLY A 167 -10.84 -7.02 15.24
CA GLY A 167 -9.72 -6.65 16.09
C GLY A 167 -9.68 -5.16 16.42
N PRO A 168 -8.76 -4.74 17.30
CA PRO A 168 -8.61 -3.33 17.65
C PRO A 168 -8.11 -2.54 16.44
N TRP A 169 -8.49 -1.26 16.38
CA TRP A 169 -7.88 -0.31 15.45
C TRP A 169 -6.39 -0.16 15.74
N PRO A 170 -5.55 -0.09 14.70
CA PRO A 170 -4.12 0.12 14.90
C PRO A 170 -3.90 1.54 15.47
N PRO A 171 -2.91 1.72 16.36
CA PRO A 171 -2.65 3.00 17.00
C PRO A 171 -2.12 4.06 16.01
N TYR A 172 -1.61 3.62 14.85
CA TYR A 172 -1.09 4.45 13.76
C TYR A 172 -1.43 3.81 12.42
N ALA A 173 -1.18 4.52 11.32
CA ALA A 173 -1.17 3.92 10.00
C ALA A 173 0.12 3.13 9.78
N TYR A 174 0.02 1.92 9.23
CA TYR A 174 1.15 1.05 8.95
C TYR A 174 1.18 0.66 7.49
N LEU A 175 2.36 0.64 6.88
CA LEU A 175 2.57 0.01 5.58
C LEU A 175 3.31 -1.31 5.78
N MET A 176 2.72 -2.37 5.25
CA MET A 176 3.24 -3.74 5.30
C MET A 176 3.55 -4.19 3.88
N PHE A 177 4.64 -4.94 3.74
CA PHE A 177 5.07 -5.49 2.46
C PHE A 177 4.82 -7.00 2.47
N GLY A 178 4.50 -7.55 1.29
CA GLY A 178 4.36 -9.00 1.11
C GLY A 178 5.69 -9.74 1.19
N THR A 179 5.74 -10.96 0.68
CA THR A 179 6.96 -11.77 0.66
C THR A 179 8.11 -11.01 -0.01
N LEU A 180 9.15 -10.75 0.77
CA LEU A 180 10.37 -10.09 0.32
C LEU A 180 11.37 -11.16 -0.12
N SER A 181 12.09 -10.93 -1.21
CA SER A 181 13.16 -11.82 -1.67
C SER A 181 14.48 -11.57 -0.93
N GLY A 182 14.57 -10.49 -0.13
CA GLY A 182 15.71 -10.17 0.72
C GLY A 182 15.69 -8.72 1.23
N ARG A 183 16.63 -8.39 2.13
CA ARG A 183 16.99 -7.02 2.54
C ARG A 183 18.39 -6.71 1.99
N ILE A 184 18.63 -5.50 1.50
CA ILE A 184 19.97 -5.01 1.08
C ILE A 184 20.49 -4.05 2.14
#